data_AF-A0A969KNT9-F1
#
_entry.id   AF-A0A969KNT9-F1
#
_cell.length_a   1.000
_cell.length_b   1.000
_cell.length_c   1.000
_cell.angle_alpha   90.00
_cell.angle_beta   90.00
_cell.angle_gamma   90.00
#
_symmetry.space_group_name_H-M   'P 1'
#
loop_
_entity.id
_entity.type
_entity.pdbx_description
1 polymer ?
#
loop_
_entity_poly.entity_id
_entity_poly.type
_entity_poly.pdbx_seq_one_letter_code
_entity_poly.pdbx_strand_id
1 'polypeptide(L)'
;MDGSRCRRGRGSYLPLIAELVGPRGAIHALDLASENVEHLQRRVQQGEFDCPVEVRKGSVTDLPYADNSMDAVWCANVVLTANHVDGGDGISAAARTLGMPARLANAGFDDIRYESVVSECRQPLSAVQRAYFRAITPFWYRVAQQSDLSEATLERWRLLLGEVDGPNHVLERADFHHREIHGLVVGTVPPAR
;
A
#
# COMPACT_ATOMS: atom_id res chain seq x y z
N MET A 1 -12.98 1.42 24.53
CA MET A 1 -11.93 2.23 23.88
C MET A 1 -10.69 1.37 23.73
N ASP A 2 -10.53 0.76 22.56
CA ASP A 2 -9.28 0.20 22.02
C ASP A 2 -9.56 -0.04 20.52
N GLY A 3 -8.65 0.33 19.62
CA GLY A 3 -8.87 0.13 18.19
C GLY A 3 -8.17 1.09 17.23
N SER A 4 -7.31 1.99 17.71
CA SER A 4 -6.43 2.83 16.87
C SER A 4 -5.17 2.08 16.40
N ARG A 5 -5.28 0.78 16.07
CA ARG A 5 -4.17 0.07 15.43
C ARG A 5 -4.15 0.40 13.94
N CYS A 6 -3.23 1.29 13.60
CA CYS A 6 -2.79 1.59 12.25
C CYS A 6 -2.57 0.28 11.45
N ARG A 7 -3.28 0.08 10.33
CA ARG A 7 -3.17 -1.11 9.46
C ARG A 7 -1.96 -1.07 8.50
N ARG A 8 -1.12 -0.03 8.60
CA ARG A 8 0.08 0.13 7.74
C ARG A 8 1.07 -1.00 8.02
N GLY A 9 1.57 -1.66 6.97
CA GLY A 9 2.56 -2.74 7.07
C GLY A 9 2.02 -4.17 7.20
N ARG A 10 0.70 -4.41 7.20
CA ARG A 10 0.12 -5.77 7.27
C ARG A 10 0.03 -6.53 5.94
N GLY A 11 0.74 -6.05 4.91
CA GLY A 11 0.72 -6.58 3.54
C GLY A 11 -0.67 -6.62 2.90
N SER A 12 -1.42 -5.52 2.98
CA SER A 12 -2.73 -5.39 2.33
C SER A 12 -2.66 -5.54 0.81
N TYR A 13 -1.52 -5.22 0.18
CA TYR A 13 -1.31 -5.39 -1.26
C TYR A 13 -0.93 -6.82 -1.65
N LEU A 14 -0.46 -7.66 -0.71
CA LEU A 14 0.08 -8.99 -1.04
C LEU A 14 -0.92 -9.89 -1.78
N PRO A 15 -2.22 -9.92 -1.47
CA PRO A 15 -3.17 -10.71 -2.26
C PRO A 15 -3.25 -10.26 -3.72
N LEU A 16 -3.27 -8.94 -3.98
CA LEU A 16 -3.28 -8.40 -5.35
C LEU A 16 -1.99 -8.72 -6.09
N ILE A 17 -0.84 -8.62 -5.41
CA ILE A 17 0.46 -8.96 -5.99
C ILE A 17 0.52 -10.46 -6.28
N ALA A 18 0.03 -11.31 -5.37
CA ALA A 18 0.00 -12.76 -5.55
C ALA A 18 -0.87 -13.17 -6.76
N GLU A 19 -2.01 -12.52 -6.96
CA GLU A 19 -2.86 -12.70 -8.15
C GLU A 19 -2.10 -12.35 -9.44
N LEU A 20 -1.36 -11.23 -9.45
CA LEU A 20 -0.58 -10.78 -10.61
C LEU A 20 0.64 -11.67 -10.90
N VAL A 21 1.35 -12.09 -9.85
CA VAL A 21 2.52 -12.98 -9.92
C VAL A 21 2.08 -14.38 -10.39
N GLY A 22 0.92 -14.83 -9.91
CA GLY A 22 0.35 -16.14 -10.23
C GLY A 22 1.14 -17.31 -9.65
N PRO A 23 0.67 -18.54 -9.84
CA PRO A 23 1.19 -19.73 -9.15
C PRO A 23 2.60 -20.15 -9.56
N ARG A 24 3.14 -19.58 -10.65
CA ARG A 24 4.49 -19.88 -11.15
C ARG A 24 5.56 -18.92 -10.64
N GLY A 25 5.17 -17.79 -10.06
CA GLY A 25 6.11 -16.86 -9.45
C GLY A 25 6.18 -17.00 -7.93
N ALA A 26 6.93 -16.12 -7.28
CA ALA A 26 7.05 -16.07 -5.83
C ALA A 26 7.14 -14.62 -5.35
N ILE A 27 6.76 -14.38 -4.11
CA ILE A 27 6.88 -13.08 -3.46
C ILE A 27 7.86 -13.17 -2.29
N HIS A 28 8.79 -12.23 -2.23
CA HIS A 28 9.61 -11.97 -1.04
C HIS A 28 9.10 -10.70 -0.34
N ALA A 29 8.46 -10.88 0.81
CA ALA A 29 7.94 -9.79 1.64
C ALA A 29 8.96 -9.43 2.73
N LEU A 30 9.34 -8.14 2.80
CA LEU A 30 10.29 -7.61 3.79
C LEU A 30 9.60 -6.53 4.64
N ASP A 31 9.69 -6.64 5.97
CA ASP A 31 9.22 -5.59 6.89
C ASP A 31 10.19 -5.41 8.07
N LEU A 32 10.29 -4.19 8.59
CA LEU A 32 11.17 -3.86 9.72
C LEU A 32 10.56 -4.29 11.06
N ALA A 33 9.23 -4.24 11.19
CA ALA A 33 8.51 -4.52 12.42
C ALA A 33 8.22 -6.02 12.56
N SER A 34 8.66 -6.61 13.68
CA SER A 34 8.45 -8.05 13.96
C SER A 34 6.97 -8.42 13.93
N GLU A 35 6.09 -7.56 14.42
CA GLU A 35 4.65 -7.80 14.52
C GLU A 35 3.99 -7.93 13.13
N ASN A 36 4.49 -7.19 12.15
CA ASN A 36 4.04 -7.28 10.76
C ASN A 36 4.53 -8.58 10.11
N VAL A 37 5.81 -8.93 10.33
CA VAL A 37 6.41 -10.18 9.86
C VAL A 37 5.64 -11.39 10.41
N GLU A 38 5.42 -11.45 11.72
CA GLU A 38 4.67 -12.53 12.35
C GLU A 38 3.21 -12.60 11.85
N HIS A 39 2.59 -11.44 11.61
CA HIS A 39 1.24 -11.41 11.06
C HIS A 39 1.19 -11.95 9.64
N LEU A 40 2.15 -11.58 8.79
CA LEU A 40 2.25 -12.08 7.43
C LEU A 40 2.58 -13.56 7.38
N GLN A 41 3.51 -14.04 8.22
CA GLN A 41 3.82 -15.47 8.32
C GLN A 41 2.58 -16.30 8.66
N ARG A 42 1.73 -15.82 9.57
CA ARG A 42 0.44 -16.48 9.88
C ARG A 42 -0.48 -16.56 8.65
N ARG A 43 -0.58 -15.48 7.87
CA ARG A 43 -1.39 -15.45 6.64
C ARG A 43 -0.86 -16.42 5.58
N VAL A 44 0.48 -16.52 5.45
CA VAL A 44 1.13 -17.51 4.56
C VAL A 44 0.81 -18.93 5.00
N GLN A 45 0.94 -19.24 6.29
CA GLN A 45 0.61 -20.57 6.84
C GLN A 45 -0.87 -20.95 6.65
N GLN A 46 -1.75 -19.95 6.62
CA GLN A 46 -3.19 -20.12 6.36
C GLN A 46 -3.53 -20.33 4.87
N GLY A 47 -2.54 -20.23 3.97
CA GLY A 47 -2.76 -20.42 2.53
C GLY A 47 -3.53 -19.26 1.88
N GLU A 48 -3.41 -18.04 2.39
CA GLU A 48 -4.14 -16.87 1.88
C GLU A 48 -3.68 -16.37 0.49
N PHE A 49 -2.63 -16.96 -0.10
CA PHE A 49 -1.99 -16.46 -1.32
C PHE A 49 -1.90 -17.53 -2.40
N ASP A 50 -2.16 -17.13 -3.64
CA ASP A 50 -2.14 -18.01 -4.82
C ASP A 50 -0.73 -18.32 -5.33
N CYS A 51 0.30 -17.80 -4.68
CA CYS A 51 1.70 -18.08 -4.96
C CYS A 51 2.51 -18.26 -3.66
N PRO A 52 3.68 -18.90 -3.72
CA PRO A 52 4.63 -18.91 -2.61
C PRO A 52 4.97 -17.49 -2.13
N VAL A 53 4.95 -17.28 -0.82
CA VAL A 53 5.34 -16.02 -0.18
C VAL A 53 6.35 -16.31 0.92
N GLU A 54 7.57 -15.80 0.78
CA GLU A 54 8.58 -15.79 1.82
C GLU A 54 8.53 -14.46 2.57
N VAL A 55 8.41 -14.50 3.90
CA VAL A 55 8.37 -13.30 4.75
C VAL A 55 9.63 -13.21 5.57
N ARG A 56 10.37 -12.11 5.44
CA ARG A 56 11.60 -11.83 6.18
C ARG A 56 11.49 -10.53 6.97
N LYS A 57 12.10 -10.51 8.15
CA LYS A 57 12.39 -9.26 8.85
C LYS A 57 13.67 -8.65 8.27
N GLY A 58 13.66 -7.36 7.97
CA GLY A 58 14.87 -6.65 7.55
C GLY A 58 14.61 -5.21 7.14
N SER A 59 15.68 -4.49 6.82
CA SER A 59 15.60 -3.10 6.37
C SER A 59 15.64 -3.02 4.86
N VAL A 60 14.84 -2.13 4.28
CA VAL A 60 14.95 -1.80 2.84
C VAL A 60 16.26 -1.10 2.48
N THR A 61 16.99 -0.59 3.47
CA THR A 61 18.33 0.02 3.29
C THR A 61 19.47 -0.99 3.38
N ASP A 62 19.18 -2.25 3.73
CA ASP A 62 20.15 -3.34 3.88
C ASP A 62 19.46 -4.64 3.47
N LEU A 63 19.32 -4.82 2.15
CA LEU A 63 18.52 -5.90 1.59
C LEU A 63 19.27 -7.24 1.68
N PRO A 64 18.64 -8.31 2.22
CA PRO A 64 19.24 -9.64 2.32
C PRO A 64 19.13 -10.42 1.00
N TYR A 65 19.35 -9.75 -0.13
CA TYR A 65 19.21 -10.29 -1.48
C TYR A 65 20.41 -9.89 -2.32
N ALA A 66 20.86 -10.79 -3.20
CA ALA A 66 21.91 -10.46 -4.15
C ALA A 66 21.39 -9.45 -5.20
N ASP A 67 22.29 -8.67 -5.77
CA ASP A 67 21.97 -7.77 -6.88
C ASP A 67 21.35 -8.56 -8.05
N ASN A 68 20.35 -7.95 -8.72
CA ASN A 68 19.63 -8.53 -9.87
C ASN A 68 18.95 -9.89 -9.58
N SER A 69 18.61 -10.18 -8.32
CA SER A 69 17.91 -11.43 -7.95
C SER A 69 16.39 -11.37 -8.03
N MET A 70 15.80 -10.20 -8.32
CA MET A 70 14.36 -9.98 -8.37
C MET A 70 13.93 -9.42 -9.73
N ASP A 71 12.85 -9.94 -10.30
CA ASP A 71 12.28 -9.44 -11.56
C ASP A 71 11.58 -8.08 -11.39
N ALA A 72 11.07 -7.80 -10.18
CA ALA A 72 10.37 -6.57 -9.85
C ALA A 72 10.42 -6.29 -8.33
N VAL A 73 10.29 -5.01 -7.96
CA VAL A 73 10.18 -4.55 -6.56
C VAL A 73 8.92 -3.70 -6.40
N TRP A 74 8.06 -4.08 -5.44
CA TRP A 74 6.91 -3.28 -5.04
C TRP A 74 7.16 -2.62 -3.68
N CYS A 75 7.18 -1.30 -3.64
CA CYS A 75 7.39 -0.51 -2.43
C CYS A 75 6.33 0.59 -2.32
N ALA A 76 5.23 0.30 -1.63
CA ALA A 76 4.17 1.27 -1.39
C ALA A 76 4.20 1.74 0.06
N ASN A 77 4.27 3.06 0.27
CA ASN A 77 4.15 3.69 1.59
C ASN A 77 5.22 3.33 2.64
N VAL A 78 6.35 2.70 2.25
CA VAL A 78 7.42 2.27 3.16
C VAL A 78 8.35 3.42 3.59
N VAL A 79 8.69 4.35 2.68
CA VAL A 79 9.61 5.48 2.98
C VAL A 79 8.91 6.64 3.72
N LEU A 80 7.69 6.41 4.23
CA LEU A 80 6.93 7.41 4.98
C LEU A 80 7.36 7.51 6.46
N THR A 81 8.15 6.56 6.96
CA THR A 81 8.62 6.49 8.35
C THR A 81 9.97 7.17 8.56
N ALA A 82 9.99 8.49 8.53
CA ALA A 82 10.99 9.28 9.22
C ALA A 82 10.37 10.62 9.62
N ASN A 83 10.32 10.88 10.93
CA ASN A 83 9.83 12.08 11.64
C ASN A 83 8.32 12.06 11.95
N HIS A 84 8.01 11.72 13.21
CA HIS A 84 6.82 12.20 13.91
C HIS A 84 6.69 13.71 13.68
N VAL A 85 5.59 14.13 13.06
CA VAL A 85 5.04 15.47 13.27
C VAL A 85 3.58 15.21 13.57
N ASP A 86 3.18 15.54 14.78
CA ASP A 86 1.82 15.37 15.30
C ASP A 86 0.80 16.06 14.37
N GLY A 87 -0.34 15.39 14.16
CA GLY A 87 -1.57 15.97 13.62
C GLY A 87 -1.54 16.39 12.15
N GLY A 88 -2.00 15.52 11.25
CA GLY A 88 -2.21 15.89 9.84
C GLY A 88 -2.32 14.69 8.91
N ASP A 89 -3.37 13.89 9.10
CA ASP A 89 -3.62 12.67 8.35
C ASP A 89 -4.00 12.97 6.88
N GLY A 90 -3.21 12.45 5.93
CA GLY A 90 -3.44 12.55 4.47
C GLY A 90 -2.39 13.40 3.74
N ILE A 91 -2.36 14.71 3.97
CA ILE A 91 -1.45 15.65 3.29
C ILE A 91 0.03 15.36 3.61
N SER A 92 0.31 14.88 4.82
CA SER A 92 1.67 14.51 5.27
C SER A 92 2.28 13.36 4.46
N ALA A 93 1.49 12.40 3.98
CA ALA A 93 2.01 11.27 3.20
C ALA A 93 2.37 11.69 1.76
N ALA A 94 1.49 12.44 1.09
CA ALA A 94 1.74 12.97 -0.24
C ALA A 94 2.92 13.98 -0.24
N ALA A 95 2.99 14.87 0.76
CA ALA A 95 4.10 15.81 0.92
C ALA A 95 5.45 15.13 1.15
N ARG A 96 5.47 13.94 1.78
CA ARG A 96 6.69 13.15 1.98
C ARG A 96 7.18 12.49 0.69
N THR A 97 6.27 12.08 -0.20
CA THR A 97 6.62 11.59 -1.56
C THR A 97 7.17 12.71 -2.44
N LEU A 98 6.62 13.92 -2.33
CA LEU A 98 7.10 15.10 -3.08
C LEU A 98 8.56 15.48 -2.76
N GLY A 99 9.08 15.10 -1.59
CA GLY A 99 10.47 15.34 -1.18
C GLY A 99 11.44 14.19 -1.46
N MET A 100 10.99 13.08 -2.05
CA MET A 100 11.82 11.88 -2.22
C MET A 100 13.08 12.10 -3.07
N PRO A 101 13.04 12.82 -4.21
CA PRO A 101 14.26 13.11 -4.95
C PRO A 101 15.31 13.85 -4.11
N ALA A 102 14.89 14.89 -3.38
CA ALA A 102 15.80 15.64 -2.50
C ALA A 102 16.37 14.80 -1.36
N ARG A 103 15.59 13.85 -0.83
CA ARG A 103 16.05 12.92 0.22
C ARG A 103 17.10 11.93 -0.30
N LEU A 104 16.89 11.37 -1.49
CA LEU A 104 17.87 10.50 -2.12
C LEU A 104 19.18 11.27 -2.39
N ALA A 105 19.09 12.51 -2.88
CA ALA A 105 20.26 13.36 -3.09
C ALA A 105 21.02 13.61 -1.78
N ASN A 106 20.31 13.97 -0.70
CA ASN A 106 20.91 14.20 0.61
C ASN A 106 21.49 12.92 1.24
N ALA A 107 20.98 11.75 0.87
CA ALA A 107 21.53 10.45 1.26
C ALA A 107 22.72 10.02 0.39
N GLY A 108 23.14 10.87 -0.56
CA GLY A 108 24.30 10.63 -1.41
C GLY A 108 24.02 9.82 -2.68
N PHE A 109 22.76 9.62 -3.06
CA PHE A 109 22.43 8.96 -4.33
C PHE A 109 22.63 9.91 -5.52
N ASP A 110 23.14 9.36 -6.62
CA ASP A 110 23.31 10.04 -7.92
C ASP A 110 22.25 9.58 -8.94
N ASP A 111 22.17 10.23 -10.11
CA ASP A 111 21.27 9.88 -11.24
C ASP A 111 19.80 9.66 -10.82
N ILE A 112 19.25 10.59 -10.05
CA ILE A 112 17.92 10.45 -9.47
C ILE A 112 16.85 10.69 -10.53
N ARG A 113 15.99 9.70 -10.74
CA ARG A 113 14.84 9.74 -11.65
C ARG A 113 13.54 9.62 -10.88
N TYR A 114 12.53 10.33 -11.36
CA TYR A 114 11.17 10.26 -10.85
C TYR A 114 10.24 9.90 -12.00
N GLU A 115 9.49 8.83 -11.84
CA GLU A 115 8.45 8.41 -12.78
C GLU A 115 7.13 8.19 -12.03
N SER A 116 6.01 8.38 -12.73
CA SER A 116 4.68 8.13 -12.19
C SER A 116 3.97 7.10 -13.04
N VAL A 117 3.39 6.10 -12.38
CA VAL A 117 2.60 5.05 -13.01
C VAL A 117 1.19 5.12 -12.46
N VAL A 118 0.20 4.91 -13.32
CA VAL A 118 -1.21 4.87 -12.92
C VAL A 118 -1.67 3.41 -12.84
N SER A 119 -2.22 3.01 -11.71
CA SER A 119 -2.96 1.75 -11.59
C SER A 119 -4.46 2.04 -11.68
N GLU A 120 -5.18 1.23 -12.45
CA GLU A 120 -6.63 1.33 -12.58
C GLU A 120 -7.29 -0.01 -12.29
N CYS A 121 -8.46 0.04 -11.66
CA CYS A 121 -9.31 -1.13 -11.46
C CYS A 121 -10.76 -0.77 -11.80
N ARG A 122 -11.41 -1.60 -12.62
CA ARG A 122 -12.77 -1.41 -13.12
C ARG A 122 -13.54 -2.72 -12.99
N GLN A 123 -14.87 -2.65 -13.03
CA GLN A 123 -15.67 -3.86 -13.14
C GLN A 123 -15.33 -4.66 -14.42
N PRO A 124 -15.47 -6.00 -14.41
CA PRO A 124 -15.78 -6.83 -13.23
C PRO A 124 -14.54 -7.01 -12.33
N LEU A 125 -14.75 -6.90 -11.01
CA LEU A 125 -13.69 -7.15 -10.03
C LEU A 125 -13.46 -8.65 -9.81
N SER A 126 -12.20 -9.08 -9.76
CA SER A 126 -11.85 -10.41 -9.25
C SER A 126 -12.25 -10.56 -7.77
N ALA A 127 -12.30 -11.80 -7.26
CA ALA A 127 -12.60 -12.03 -5.85
C ALA A 127 -11.57 -11.35 -4.93
N VAL A 128 -10.29 -11.34 -5.33
CA VAL A 128 -9.20 -10.71 -4.58
C VAL A 128 -9.34 -9.18 -4.60
N GLN A 129 -9.57 -8.59 -5.77
CA GLN A 129 -9.82 -7.14 -5.91
C GLN A 129 -11.03 -6.70 -5.09
N ARG A 130 -12.13 -7.46 -5.16
CA ARG A 130 -13.34 -7.19 -4.37
C ARG A 130 -13.05 -7.24 -2.87
N ALA A 131 -12.36 -8.28 -2.40
CA ALA A 131 -11.98 -8.40 -0.99
C ALA A 131 -11.08 -7.24 -0.53
N TYR A 132 -10.10 -6.86 -1.35
CA TYR A 132 -9.22 -5.72 -1.09
C TYR A 132 -10.02 -4.41 -0.93
N PHE A 133 -10.86 -4.07 -1.92
CA PHE A 133 -11.62 -2.83 -1.86
C PHE A 133 -12.64 -2.85 -0.71
N ARG A 134 -13.29 -3.99 -0.45
CA ARG A 134 -14.22 -4.15 0.67
C ARG A 134 -13.54 -3.90 2.02
N ALA A 135 -12.25 -4.21 2.14
CA ALA A 135 -11.47 -3.96 3.34
C ALA A 135 -11.02 -2.49 3.50
N ILE A 136 -10.86 -1.73 2.40
CA ILE A 136 -10.32 -0.36 2.43
C ILE A 136 -11.40 0.73 2.37
N THR A 137 -12.58 0.48 1.81
CA THR A 137 -13.66 1.49 1.73
C THR A 137 -14.07 2.08 3.09
N PRO A 138 -14.10 1.32 4.21
CA PRO A 138 -14.40 1.91 5.53
C PRO A 138 -13.34 2.88 6.02
N PHE A 139 -12.08 2.70 5.60
CA PHE A 139 -11.01 3.64 5.92
C PHE A 139 -11.25 4.99 5.22
N TRP A 140 -11.60 4.99 3.94
CA TRP A 140 -11.92 6.23 3.22
C TRP A 140 -13.15 6.94 3.79
N TYR A 141 -14.18 6.19 4.19
CA TYR A 141 -15.33 6.77 4.89
C TYR A 141 -14.90 7.46 6.20
N ARG A 142 -14.03 6.82 6.99
CA ARG A 142 -13.49 7.41 8.22
C ARG A 142 -12.72 8.72 7.98
N VAL A 143 -11.92 8.77 6.91
CA VAL A 143 -11.21 10.00 6.51
C VAL A 143 -12.22 11.10 6.15
N ALA A 144 -13.30 10.75 5.45
CA ALA A 144 -14.36 11.70 5.12
C ALA A 144 -15.03 12.28 6.37
N GLN A 145 -15.27 11.47 7.40
CA GLN A 145 -15.82 11.92 8.68
C GLN A 145 -14.93 12.93 9.43
N GLN A 146 -13.64 12.98 9.10
CA GLN A 146 -12.68 13.91 9.69
C GLN A 146 -12.48 15.17 8.82
N SER A 147 -13.15 15.24 7.68
CA SER A 147 -13.05 16.34 6.72
C SER A 147 -14.21 17.31 6.89
N ASP A 148 -14.02 18.55 6.45
CA ASP A 148 -15.07 19.57 6.44
C ASP A 148 -16.04 19.32 5.26
N LEU A 149 -16.93 18.35 5.45
CA LEU A 149 -17.95 17.95 4.47
C LEU A 149 -19.35 18.18 5.05
N SER A 150 -20.28 18.65 4.22
CA SER A 150 -21.69 18.79 4.60
C SER A 150 -22.30 17.44 5.02
N GLU A 151 -23.27 17.46 5.94
CA GLU A 151 -24.00 16.26 6.39
C GLU A 151 -24.56 15.42 5.23
N ALA A 152 -25.14 16.06 4.21
CA ALA A 152 -25.65 15.36 3.02
C ALA A 152 -24.57 14.59 2.25
N THR A 153 -23.34 15.12 2.22
CA THR A 153 -22.19 14.44 1.62
C THR A 153 -21.73 13.28 2.49
N LEU A 154 -21.63 13.47 3.80
CA LEU A 154 -21.28 12.39 4.72
C LEU A 154 -22.27 11.23 4.66
N GLU A 155 -23.57 11.50 4.57
CA GLU A 155 -24.59 10.46 4.41
C GLU A 155 -24.43 9.69 3.10
N ARG A 156 -24.14 10.39 1.99
CA ARG A 156 -23.83 9.74 0.72
C ARG A 156 -22.61 8.84 0.82
N TRP A 157 -21.54 9.30 1.49
CA TRP A 157 -20.32 8.50 1.68
C TRP A 157 -20.56 7.31 2.61
N ARG A 158 -21.42 7.45 3.61
CA ARG A 158 -21.85 6.36 4.48
C ARG A 158 -22.48 5.24 3.67
N LEU A 159 -23.43 5.56 2.79
CA LEU A 159 -24.10 4.57 1.92
C LEU A 159 -23.16 3.94 0.88
N LEU A 160 -22.24 4.73 0.29
CA LEU A 160 -21.37 4.26 -0.78
C LEU A 160 -20.13 3.48 -0.28
N LEU A 161 -19.59 3.84 0.89
CA LEU A 161 -18.28 3.34 1.36
C LEU A 161 -18.32 2.77 2.79
N GLY A 162 -19.23 3.24 3.63
CA GLY A 162 -19.34 2.84 5.05
C GLY A 162 -20.22 1.59 5.26
N GLU A 163 -21.34 1.50 4.56
CA GLU A 163 -22.22 0.33 4.54
C GLU A 163 -21.68 -0.72 3.56
N VAL A 164 -20.64 -1.44 3.98
CA VAL A 164 -19.89 -2.40 3.15
C VAL A 164 -20.77 -3.47 2.49
N ASP A 165 -21.88 -3.83 3.14
CA ASP A 165 -22.82 -4.87 2.69
C ASP A 165 -24.14 -4.28 2.17
N GLY A 166 -24.20 -2.95 2.05
CA GLY A 166 -25.36 -2.24 1.57
C GLY A 166 -25.52 -2.40 0.05
N PRO A 167 -26.76 -2.42 -0.46
CA PRO A 167 -27.03 -2.55 -1.90
C PRO A 167 -26.52 -1.37 -2.73
N ASN A 168 -26.26 -0.23 -2.07
CA ASN A 168 -25.72 0.98 -2.71
C ASN A 168 -24.20 1.06 -2.67
N HIS A 169 -23.52 0.08 -2.05
CA HIS A 169 -22.08 0.13 -1.88
C HIS A 169 -21.38 0.23 -3.24
N VAL A 170 -20.29 1.00 -3.30
CA VAL A 170 -19.64 1.38 -4.56
C VAL A 170 -19.19 0.16 -5.38
N LEU A 171 -18.87 -0.96 -4.73
CA LEU A 171 -18.41 -2.20 -5.39
C LEU A 171 -19.53 -3.00 -6.08
N GLU A 172 -20.79 -2.68 -5.78
CA GLU A 172 -21.95 -3.29 -6.46
C GLU A 172 -22.36 -2.52 -7.71
N ARG A 173 -21.77 -1.34 -7.94
CA ARG A 173 -22.10 -0.53 -9.10
C ARG A 173 -21.33 -0.98 -10.33
N ALA A 174 -22.02 -1.05 -11.46
CA ALA A 174 -21.43 -1.39 -12.76
C ALA A 174 -20.41 -0.34 -13.25
N ASP A 175 -20.54 0.90 -12.78
CA ASP A 175 -19.65 2.02 -13.11
C ASP A 175 -18.49 2.19 -12.11
N PHE A 176 -18.25 1.20 -11.23
CA PHE A 176 -17.10 1.26 -10.33
C PHE A 176 -15.79 1.37 -11.11
N HIS A 177 -15.04 2.42 -10.80
CA HIS A 177 -13.71 2.68 -11.30
C HIS A 177 -12.86 3.28 -10.20
N HIS A 178 -11.77 2.61 -9.88
CA HIS A 178 -10.74 3.10 -8.98
C HIS A 178 -9.47 3.40 -9.79
N ARG A 179 -8.83 4.52 -9.48
CA ARG A 179 -7.55 4.93 -10.05
C ARG A 179 -6.65 5.43 -8.93
N GLU A 180 -5.41 4.99 -8.94
CA GLU A 180 -4.36 5.45 -8.04
C GLU A 180 -3.09 5.77 -8.85
N ILE A 181 -2.38 6.80 -8.43
CA ILE A 181 -1.09 7.19 -9.03
C ILE A 181 0.01 6.77 -8.06
N HIS A 182 0.95 5.98 -8.57
CA HIS A 182 2.13 5.52 -7.85
C HIS A 182 3.35 6.31 -8.33
N GLY A 183 4.08 6.91 -7.40
CA GLY A 183 5.37 7.53 -7.69
C GLY A 183 6.51 6.55 -7.47
N LEU A 184 7.35 6.36 -8.49
CA LEU A 184 8.60 5.60 -8.42
C LEU A 184 9.76 6.59 -8.43
N VAL A 185 10.60 6.54 -7.41
CA VAL A 185 11.84 7.34 -7.34
C VAL A 185 13.01 6.38 -7.24
N VAL A 186 13.94 6.49 -8.20
CA VAL A 186 15.14 5.65 -8.28
C VAL A 186 16.35 6.55 -8.23
N GLY A 187 17.39 6.12 -7.52
CA GLY A 187 18.71 6.74 -7.55
C GLY A 187 19.79 5.66 -7.49
N THR A 188 20.99 5.99 -7.91
CA THR A 188 22.15 5.09 -7.90
C THR A 188 23.02 5.36 -6.68
N VAL A 189 23.41 4.33 -5.94
CA VAL A 189 24.41 4.45 -4.87
C VAL A 189 25.78 4.67 -5.51
N PRO A 190 26.53 5.73 -5.17
CA PRO A 190 27.86 5.94 -5.73
C PRO A 190 28.79 4.79 -5.32
N PRO A 191 29.80 4.45 -6.14
CA PRO A 191 30.81 3.49 -5.74
C PRO A 191 31.47 3.93 -4.42
N ALA A 192 31.70 2.98 -3.52
CA ALA A 192 32.41 3.25 -2.27
C ALA A 192 33.78 3.89 -2.61
N ARG A 193 34.04 5.07 -2.03
CA ARG A 193 35.32 5.77 -2.17
C ARG A 193 36.39 5.16 -1.27
#